data_AF-A0A968Z8U5-F1
#
_entry.id   AF-A0A968Z8U5-F1
#
_cell.length_a   1.000
_cell.length_b   1.000
_cell.length_c   1.000
_cell.angle_alpha   90.00
_cell.angle_beta   90.00
_cell.angle_gamma   90.00
#
_symmetry.space_group_name_H-M   'P 1'
#
loop_
_entity.id
_entity.type
_entity.pdbx_description
1 polymer ?
#
loop_
_entity_poly.entity_id
_entity_poly.type
_entity_poly.pdbx_seq_one_letter_code
_entity_poly.pdbx_strand_id
1 'polypeptide(L)'
;MTKVNNQLPLAPIDCERMAQKMFPMDMSPEEYAVRYCDDWYCFSFNRYYYRDPELDMWIQRLGQIFSTPALLAKCQEEMLDSQEINKFRKRLAKGF
;
A
#
# COMPACT_ATOMS: atom_id res chain seq x y z
N MET A 1 20.22 -5.22 18.21
CA MET A 1 19.61 -4.35 17.18
C MET A 1 20.03 -4.87 15.82
N THR A 2 19.06 -5.37 15.06
CA THR A 2 19.25 -6.22 13.88
C THR A 2 19.89 -5.44 12.73
N LYS A 3 20.99 -5.95 12.18
CA LYS A 3 21.59 -5.46 10.92
C LYS A 3 20.56 -5.64 9.79
N VAL A 4 19.95 -4.56 9.32
CA VAL A 4 19.24 -4.55 8.03
C VAL A 4 20.33 -4.45 6.95
N ASN A 5 20.63 -5.57 6.29
CA ASN A 5 21.62 -5.60 5.23
C ASN A 5 20.98 -5.00 3.97
N ASN A 6 21.50 -3.85 3.54
CA ASN A 6 20.77 -2.81 2.84
C ASN A 6 20.91 -2.87 1.29
N GLN A 7 20.79 -4.04 0.68
CA GLN A 7 20.82 -4.17 -0.78
C GLN A 7 19.83 -5.23 -1.25
N LEU A 8 18.53 -4.87 -1.28
CA LEU A 8 17.59 -5.63 -2.10
C LEU A 8 18.12 -5.68 -3.54
N PRO A 9 18.04 -6.82 -4.24
CA PRO A 9 18.44 -6.88 -5.63
C PRO A 9 17.58 -5.92 -6.45
N LEU A 10 18.21 -5.28 -7.44
CA LEU A 10 17.49 -4.48 -8.42
C LEU A 10 16.44 -5.37 -9.12
N ALA A 11 15.21 -4.89 -9.22
CA ALA A 11 14.14 -5.59 -9.90
C ALA A 11 14.55 -5.87 -11.37
N PRO A 12 14.35 -7.11 -11.85
CA PRO A 12 14.39 -7.40 -13.28
C PRO A 12 13.45 -6.46 -14.04
N ILE A 13 13.82 -6.06 -15.26
CA ILE A 13 13.05 -5.08 -16.04
C ILE A 13 11.58 -5.49 -16.19
N ASP A 14 11.31 -6.78 -16.41
CA ASP A 14 9.93 -7.28 -16.54
C ASP A 14 9.16 -7.24 -15.22
N CYS A 15 9.84 -7.41 -14.08
CA CYS A 15 9.23 -7.25 -12.76
C CYS A 15 8.84 -5.80 -12.50
N GLU A 16 9.74 -4.86 -12.82
CA GLU A 16 9.47 -3.42 -12.69
C GLU A 16 8.33 -2.96 -13.61
N ARG A 17 8.30 -3.42 -14.87
CA ARG A 17 7.18 -3.15 -15.79
C ARG A 17 5.87 -3.76 -15.30
N MET A 18 5.91 -4.91 -14.64
CA MET A 18 4.72 -5.51 -14.04
C MET A 18 4.23 -4.67 -12.85
N ALA A 19 5.15 -4.30 -11.96
CA ALA A 19 4.85 -3.47 -10.80
C ALA A 19 4.20 -2.13 -11.19
N GLN A 20 4.75 -1.45 -12.20
CA GLN A 20 4.18 -0.20 -12.74
C GLN A 20 2.77 -0.35 -13.31
N LYS A 21 2.41 -1.53 -13.84
CA LYS A 21 1.07 -1.80 -14.37
C LYS A 21 0.08 -2.20 -13.30
N MET A 22 0.57 -2.83 -12.23
CA MET A 22 -0.24 -3.47 -11.20
C MET A 22 -0.57 -2.53 -10.06
N PHE A 23 0.37 -1.65 -9.69
CA PHE A 23 0.21 -0.77 -8.55
C PHE A 23 -0.22 0.63 -8.99
N PRO A 24 -1.43 1.07 -8.59
CA PRO A 24 -1.92 2.40 -8.91
C PRO A 24 -1.16 3.45 -8.09
N MET A 25 -0.40 4.33 -8.75
CA MET A 25 0.31 5.44 -8.10
C MET A 25 -0.62 6.60 -7.70
N ASP A 26 -1.86 6.61 -8.22
CA ASP A 26 -2.92 7.55 -7.84
C ASP A 26 -3.62 7.18 -6.51
N MET A 27 -3.24 6.06 -5.90
CA MET A 27 -3.74 5.57 -4.61
C MET A 27 -2.58 5.38 -3.63
N SER A 28 -2.80 5.67 -2.35
CA SER A 28 -1.78 5.40 -1.34
C SER A 28 -1.64 3.88 -1.10
N PRO A 29 -0.45 3.41 -0.69
CA PRO A 29 -0.26 1.99 -0.36
C PRO A 29 -1.15 1.56 0.82
N GLU A 30 -1.45 2.45 1.77
CA GLU A 30 -2.41 2.20 2.85
C GLU A 30 -3.82 1.94 2.32
N GLU A 31 -4.29 2.79 1.40
CA GLU A 31 -5.63 2.64 0.82
C GLU A 31 -5.72 1.38 -0.04
N TYR A 32 -4.67 1.08 -0.80
CA TYR A 32 -4.58 -0.16 -1.56
C TYR A 32 -4.62 -1.38 -0.64
N ALA A 33 -3.86 -1.36 0.45
CA ALA A 33 -3.79 -2.47 1.39
C ALA A 33 -5.17 -2.79 1.99
N VAL A 34 -5.93 -1.78 2.41
CA VAL A 34 -7.26 -1.98 2.99
C VAL A 34 -8.26 -2.56 1.98
N ARG A 35 -8.15 -2.15 0.71
CA ARG A 35 -9.08 -2.57 -0.35
C ARG A 35 -8.78 -3.96 -0.91
N TYR A 36 -7.51 -4.35 -0.95
CA TYR A 36 -7.05 -5.51 -1.72
C TYR A 36 -6.23 -6.51 -0.90
N CYS A 37 -6.12 -6.39 0.43
CA CYS A 37 -5.32 -7.33 1.23
C CYS A 37 -5.69 -8.80 1.01
N ASP A 38 -6.99 -9.08 0.87
CA ASP A 38 -7.50 -10.44 0.72
C ASP A 38 -7.21 -11.05 -0.67
N ASP A 39 -6.88 -10.21 -1.67
CA ASP A 39 -6.48 -10.67 -3.00
C ASP A 39 -5.03 -11.18 -3.03
N TRP A 40 -4.27 -10.94 -1.97
CA TRP A 40 -2.85 -11.28 -1.88
C TRP A 40 -2.59 -12.41 -0.90
N TYR A 41 -2.38 -13.63 -1.43
CA TYR A 41 -1.94 -14.77 -0.61
C TYR A 41 -0.47 -14.64 -0.17
N CYS A 42 0.39 -14.08 -1.02
CA CYS A 42 1.80 -13.84 -0.72
C CYS A 42 2.33 -12.65 -1.53
N PHE A 43 2.70 -11.58 -0.83
CA PHE A 43 3.30 -10.40 -1.45
C PHE A 43 4.83 -10.52 -1.47
N SER A 44 5.41 -10.48 -2.68
CA SER A 44 6.86 -10.67 -2.87
C SER A 44 7.56 -9.52 -3.59
N PHE A 45 6.82 -8.50 -4.05
CA PHE A 45 7.35 -7.35 -4.76
C PHE A 45 8.30 -6.50 -3.88
N ASN A 46 8.11 -6.49 -2.56
CA ASN A 46 8.99 -5.82 -1.59
C ASN A 46 10.36 -6.49 -1.39
N ARG A 47 10.64 -7.61 -2.07
CA ARG A 47 11.95 -8.28 -2.03
C ARG A 47 12.95 -7.70 -3.04
N TYR A 48 12.56 -6.67 -3.78
CA TYR A 48 13.39 -5.99 -4.79
C TYR A 48 13.43 -4.49 -4.52
N TYR A 49 14.47 -3.82 -5.04
CA TYR A 49 14.52 -2.37 -5.20
C TYR A 49 14.13 -1.99 -6.63
N TYR A 50 13.37 -0.91 -6.82
CA TYR A 50 12.93 -0.42 -8.13
C TYR A 50 13.68 0.85 -8.55
N ARG A 51 13.89 1.06 -9.86
CA ARG A 51 14.66 2.21 -10.37
C ARG A 51 13.91 3.52 -10.14
N ASP A 52 12.59 3.47 -10.26
CA ASP A 52 11.72 4.57 -9.87
C ASP A 52 11.62 4.63 -8.33
N PRO A 53 12.15 5.69 -7.70
CA PRO A 53 12.13 5.81 -6.24
C PRO A 53 10.72 5.94 -5.66
N GLU A 54 9.77 6.50 -6.40
CA GLU A 54 8.39 6.65 -5.92
C GLU A 54 7.70 5.28 -5.87
N LEU A 55 7.86 4.50 -6.94
CA LEU A 55 7.38 3.13 -7.01
C LEU A 55 8.04 2.24 -5.95
N ASP A 56 9.36 2.38 -5.75
CA ASP A 56 10.08 1.63 -4.73
C ASP A 56 9.51 1.92 -3.34
N MET A 57 9.41 3.19 -2.96
CA MET A 57 8.83 3.59 -1.68
C MET A 57 7.41 3.06 -1.50
N TRP A 58 6.58 3.13 -2.54
CA TRP A 58 5.21 2.63 -2.53
C TRP A 58 5.16 1.12 -2.25
N ILE A 59 5.97 0.33 -2.96
CA ILE A 59 5.99 -1.14 -2.83
C ILE A 59 6.59 -1.57 -1.49
N GLN A 60 7.66 -0.91 -1.02
CA GLN A 60 8.23 -1.19 0.29
C GLN A 60 7.22 -0.91 1.40
N ARG A 61 6.48 0.19 1.28
CA ARG A 61 5.43 0.55 2.23
C ARG A 61 4.30 -0.46 2.24
N LEU A 62 3.81 -0.87 1.07
CA LEU A 62 2.79 -1.91 0.97
C LEU A 62 3.26 -3.23 1.61
N GLY A 63 4.50 -3.65 1.32
CA GLY A 63 5.08 -4.84 1.92
C GLY A 63 5.20 -4.76 3.44
N GLN A 64 5.50 -3.58 3.98
CA GLN A 64 5.51 -3.35 5.42
C GLN A 64 4.11 -3.53 6.05
N ILE A 65 3.07 -3.01 5.38
CA ILE A 65 1.69 -3.13 5.85
C ILE A 65 1.24 -4.60 5.84
N PHE A 66 1.47 -5.31 4.74
CA PHE A 66 1.08 -6.73 4.61
C PHE A 66 1.86 -7.65 5.55
N SER A 67 3.11 -7.33 5.88
CA SER A 67 3.89 -8.10 6.85
C SER A 67 3.60 -7.76 8.32
N THR A 68 2.80 -6.72 8.59
CA THR A 68 2.51 -6.25 9.94
C THR A 68 1.01 -6.11 10.18
N PRO A 69 0.34 -7.14 10.75
CA PRO A 69 -1.12 -7.11 10.95
C PRO A 69 -1.63 -5.88 11.71
N ALA A 70 -0.86 -5.36 12.67
CA ALA A 70 -1.22 -4.14 13.40
C ALA A 70 -1.24 -2.88 12.53
N LEU A 71 -0.38 -2.80 11.50
CA LEU A 71 -0.40 -1.68 10.54
C LEU A 71 -1.61 -1.77 9.62
N LEU A 72 -1.95 -2.98 9.15
CA LEU A 72 -3.15 -3.19 8.35
C LEU A 72 -4.41 -2.81 9.14
N ALA A 73 -4.54 -3.28 10.38
CA ALA A 73 -5.66 -2.93 11.26
C ALA A 73 -5.78 -1.41 11.46
N LYS A 74 -4.66 -0.73 11.71
CA LYS A 74 -4.64 0.74 11.82
C LYS A 74 -5.10 1.42 10.53
N CYS A 75 -4.67 0.96 9.37
CA CYS A 75 -5.12 1.52 8.08
C CYS A 75 -6.63 1.32 7.89
N GLN A 76 -7.15 0.15 8.28
CA GLN A 76 -8.58 -0.17 8.21
C GLN A 76 -9.39 0.77 9.13
N GLU A 77 -8.95 0.98 10.37
CA GLU A 77 -9.58 1.90 11.33
C GLU A 77 -9.61 3.34 10.79
N GLU A 78 -8.47 3.89 10.36
CA GLU A 78 -8.36 5.26 9.85
C GLU A 78 -9.22 5.50 8.59
N MET A 79 -9.37 4.48 7.74
CA MET A 79 -10.21 4.56 6.55
C MET A 79 -11.69 4.47 6.86
N LEU A 80 -12.10 3.63 7.81
CA LEU A 80 -13.49 3.57 8.27
C LEU A 80 -13.92 4.92 8.83
N ASP A 81 -13.11 5.54 9.68
CA ASP A 81 -13.35 6.88 10.23
C ASP A 81 -13.50 7.93 9.11
N SER A 82 -12.59 7.90 8.12
CA SER A 82 -12.64 8.82 6.98
C SER A 82 -13.89 8.63 6.11
N GLN A 83 -14.30 7.37 5.88
CA GLN A 83 -15.52 7.05 5.14
C GLN A 83 -16.78 7.45 5.91
N GLU A 84 -16.81 7.28 7.23
CA GLU A 84 -17.92 7.70 8.07
C GLU A 84 -18.05 9.22 8.13
N ILE A 85 -16.93 9.93 8.27
CA ILE A 85 -16.89 11.40 8.15
C ILE A 85 -17.40 11.84 6.77
N ASN A 86 -17.00 11.17 5.70
CA ASN A 86 -17.47 11.49 4.35
C ASN A 86 -18.96 11.17 4.17
N LYS A 87 -19.48 10.07 4.73
CA LYS A 87 -20.93 9.76 4.75
C LYS A 87 -21.70 10.78 5.58
N PHE A 88 -21.15 11.25 6.70
CA PHE A 88 -21.74 12.30 7.52
C PHE A 88 -21.78 13.65 6.78
N ARG A 89 -20.67 14.07 6.17
CA ARG A 89 -20.59 15.27 5.32
C ARG A 89 -21.55 15.22 4.14
N LYS A 90 -21.67 14.08 3.45
CA LYS A 90 -22.65 13.88 2.37
C LYS A 90 -24.10 13.97 2.84
N ARG A 91 -24.41 13.52 4.07
CA ARG A 91 -25.75 13.69 4.67
C ARG A 91 -26.04 15.16 4.97
N LEU A 92 -25.08 15.89 5.53
CA LEU A 92 -25.21 17.33 5.77
C LEU A 92 -25.35 18.15 4.48
N ALA A 93 -24.60 17.80 3.42
CA ALA A 93 -24.66 18.49 2.13
C ALA A 93 -25.95 18.20 1.32
N LYS A 94 -26.70 17.14 1.67
CA LYS A 94 -27.98 16.78 1.04
C LYS A 94 -29.20 17.25 1.82
N GLY A 95 -29.01 17.98 2.92
CA GLY A 95 -30.09 18.43 3.80
C GLY A 95 -29.93 19.88 4.23
N PHE A 96 -30.31 20.80 3.34
CA PHE A 96 -31.23 21.92 3.58
C PHE A 96 -32.02 22.19 2.31
#